data_AF-A0A6J5GPM8-F1
#
_entry.id   AF-A0A6J5GPM8-F1
#
_cell.length_a   1.000
_cell.length_b   1.000
_cell.length_c   1.000
_cell.angle_alpha   90.00
_cell.angle_beta   90.00
_cell.angle_gamma   90.00
#
_symmetry.space_group_name_H-M   'P 1'
#
loop_
_entity.id
_entity.type
_entity.pdbx_description
1 polymer ?
#
loop_
_entity_poly.entity_id
_entity_poly.type
_entity_poly.pdbx_seq_one_letter_code
_entity_poly.pdbx_strand_id
1 'polypeptide(L)'
;MKHIKLATLAAALTACLAPMTAAEADSMRDIIGYEAVGGGPGVFGVVPATSMVSIYGSMDVGLDYTNAGGKTVTRVESGNEYASKWGIYGQEYLGSQWTAFFRLESAFNLNNGTVQSQTSFFNRASYVGLSSPVWGTVSVGRQLSGEGAMAIGSDVFLANGHHSISAYLSGYSDLGYGANVDLSRVNNSISYTTPNFGPFSANLFYALKSNQTVGPRTKNASITFAYATSKNIATASYSQTYCDADPSASTPCLHDATIEPSVRTDNVLLSYLHDFGGFTGAASYLWNHPRFPGDHSSQTLVLGAEKMISRNLLRASVGYRDTTQTGNHAWGVTLGEDYFLSKRTSLYARFGFLKNGPKSAQTYNFDTTDAFPLPAMSKSVVSTTIGVLHNF
;
A
#
# COMPACT_ATOMS: atom_id res chain seq x y z
N MET A 1 -36.97 16.28 5.73
CA MET A 1 -35.63 16.74 5.29
C MET A 1 -34.91 15.57 4.66
N LYS A 2 -34.43 15.73 3.42
CA LYS A 2 -33.96 14.65 2.52
C LYS A 2 -32.49 14.31 2.81
N HIS A 3 -32.17 13.05 3.05
CA HIS A 3 -30.80 12.56 3.26
C HIS A 3 -30.07 12.37 1.91
N ILE A 4 -28.84 12.90 1.85
CA ILE A 4 -27.92 12.87 0.69
C ILE A 4 -27.16 11.52 0.69
N LYS A 5 -27.13 10.85 -0.47
CA LYS A 5 -26.49 9.54 -0.73
C LYS A 5 -24.97 9.73 -0.98
N LEU A 6 -24.11 9.03 -0.23
CA LEU A 6 -22.67 8.93 -0.49
C LEU A 6 -22.37 7.82 -1.52
N ALA A 7 -21.45 8.12 -2.44
CA ALA A 7 -20.80 7.25 -3.42
C ALA A 7 -19.28 7.42 -3.20
N THR A 8 -18.42 6.40 -3.27
CA THR A 8 -17.99 5.89 -4.58
C THR A 8 -16.47 5.93 -4.84
N LEU A 9 -15.69 5.03 -4.26
CA LEU A 9 -14.42 4.48 -4.71
C LEU A 9 -13.12 5.35 -4.84
N ALA A 10 -12.03 5.12 -4.07
CA ALA A 10 -10.65 5.19 -4.49
C ALA A 10 -9.85 3.86 -4.33
N ALA A 11 -9.85 2.81 -5.14
CA ALA A 11 -10.71 2.24 -6.19
C ALA A 11 -10.85 0.70 -5.97
N ALA A 12 -10.52 0.24 -4.75
CA ALA A 12 -10.81 -1.10 -4.23
C ALA A 12 -11.40 -1.03 -2.81
N LEU A 13 -11.04 -0.01 -2.01
CA LEU A 13 -11.44 0.15 -0.60
C LEU A 13 -12.81 0.81 -0.32
N THR A 14 -13.67 0.90 -1.31
CA THR A 14 -14.35 2.20 -1.51
C THR A 14 -15.65 2.06 -2.30
N ALA A 15 -16.05 0.80 -2.55
CA ALA A 15 -17.34 0.33 -3.05
C ALA A 15 -18.43 0.17 -1.99
N CYS A 16 -18.16 0.49 -0.72
CA CYS A 16 -18.86 -0.18 0.38
C CYS A 16 -19.73 0.70 1.29
N LEU A 17 -20.06 1.96 0.94
CA LEU A 17 -20.75 2.85 1.90
C LEU A 17 -21.90 3.69 1.31
N ALA A 18 -23.10 3.07 1.23
CA ALA A 18 -24.42 3.73 1.29
C ALA A 18 -25.38 2.88 2.19
N PRO A 19 -26.42 3.46 2.80
CA PRO A 19 -26.96 2.98 4.08
C PRO A 19 -27.84 1.74 3.91
N MET A 20 -27.43 0.64 4.53
CA MET A 20 -28.25 -0.56 4.70
C MET A 20 -28.58 -0.71 6.19
N THR A 21 -29.85 -1.03 6.44
CA THR A 21 -30.50 -1.01 7.75
C THR A 21 -29.84 -1.96 8.74
N ALA A 22 -29.70 -1.47 9.97
CA ALA A 22 -29.09 -2.16 11.10
C ALA A 22 -29.78 -3.49 11.40
N ALA A 23 -29.02 -4.60 11.30
CA ALA A 23 -29.11 -5.79 12.16
C ALA A 23 -28.17 -6.88 11.62
N GLU A 24 -26.86 -6.73 11.85
CA GLU A 24 -25.82 -7.78 11.99
C GLU A 24 -24.47 -7.03 11.99
N ALA A 25 -23.61 -7.26 13.00
CA ALA A 25 -22.31 -6.61 13.07
C ALA A 25 -21.42 -7.13 11.91
N ASP A 26 -21.07 -6.26 10.96
CA ASP A 26 -20.36 -6.59 9.73
C ASP A 26 -18.86 -6.29 9.96
N SER A 27 -18.12 -7.30 10.42
CA SER A 27 -16.73 -7.20 10.92
C SER A 27 -15.81 -6.41 9.98
N MET A 28 -15.88 -6.67 8.68
CA MET A 28 -15.02 -6.02 7.68
C MET A 28 -15.33 -4.52 7.54
N ARG A 29 -16.61 -4.12 7.60
CA ARG A 29 -16.99 -2.71 7.48
C ARG A 29 -16.54 -1.89 8.68
N ASP A 30 -16.70 -2.45 9.87
CA ASP A 30 -16.27 -1.79 11.10
C ASP A 30 -14.74 -1.61 11.08
N ILE A 31 -13.98 -2.64 10.70
CA ILE A 31 -12.52 -2.59 10.61
C ILE A 31 -12.06 -1.55 9.59
N ILE A 32 -12.55 -1.60 8.35
CA ILE A 32 -12.22 -0.60 7.31
C ILE A 32 -12.56 0.81 7.79
N GLY A 33 -13.63 0.98 8.56
CA GLY A 33 -14.02 2.25 9.15
C GLY A 33 -12.96 2.83 10.10
N TYR A 34 -12.33 2.00 10.93
CA TYR A 34 -11.23 2.40 11.82
C TYR A 34 -9.94 2.68 11.04
N GLU A 35 -9.63 1.84 10.04
CA GLU A 35 -8.41 1.94 9.25
C GLU A 35 -8.42 3.13 8.27
N ALA A 36 -9.57 3.46 7.70
CA ALA A 36 -9.65 4.49 6.68
C ALA A 36 -9.49 5.92 7.25
N VAL A 37 -9.59 6.12 8.58
CA VAL A 37 -9.50 7.44 9.22
C VAL A 37 -8.17 8.14 8.93
N GLY A 38 -7.05 7.42 9.03
CA GLY A 38 -5.71 7.97 8.78
C GLY A 38 -5.42 8.26 7.30
N GLY A 39 -6.30 7.84 6.40
CA GLY A 39 -6.15 8.05 4.96
C GLY A 39 -6.67 9.39 4.45
N GLY A 40 -7.47 10.10 5.25
CA GLY A 40 -8.12 11.35 4.88
C GLY A 40 -9.36 11.19 3.99
N PRO A 41 -10.11 12.27 3.73
CA PRO A 41 -11.42 12.21 3.07
C PRO A 41 -11.39 11.56 1.68
N GLY A 42 -10.29 11.72 0.93
CA GLY A 42 -10.13 11.15 -0.41
C GLY A 42 -10.02 9.63 -0.47
N VAL A 43 -9.82 8.92 0.66
CA VAL A 43 -9.82 7.44 0.68
C VAL A 43 -11.20 6.86 0.40
N PHE A 44 -12.26 7.60 0.72
CA PHE A 44 -13.64 7.18 0.45
C PHE A 44 -14.12 7.53 -0.97
N GLY A 45 -13.23 8.04 -1.81
CA GLY A 45 -13.56 8.52 -3.15
C GLY A 45 -14.03 9.97 -3.14
N VAL A 46 -14.55 10.41 -4.28
CA VAL A 46 -15.06 11.76 -4.48
C VAL A 46 -16.54 11.79 -4.13
N VAL A 47 -16.92 12.66 -3.19
CA VAL A 47 -18.33 12.76 -2.77
C VAL A 47 -19.10 13.60 -3.79
N PRO A 48 -20.13 13.05 -4.48
CA PRO A 48 -20.86 13.83 -5.47
C PRO A 48 -21.56 15.04 -4.86
N ALA A 49 -21.77 16.09 -5.65
CA ALA A 49 -22.53 17.28 -5.25
C ALA A 49 -22.01 18.02 -4.00
N THR A 50 -20.74 17.81 -3.64
CA THR A 50 -20.12 18.40 -2.45
C THR A 50 -18.86 19.16 -2.86
N SER A 51 -18.67 20.34 -2.29
CA SER A 51 -17.42 21.10 -2.39
C SER A 51 -16.81 21.24 -1.00
N MET A 52 -15.53 20.91 -0.86
CA MET A 52 -14.82 21.01 0.41
C MET A 52 -13.31 21.12 0.20
N VAL A 53 -12.63 21.65 1.22
CA VAL A 53 -11.19 21.53 1.41
C VAL A 53 -10.96 21.05 2.84
N SER A 54 -10.07 20.08 3.00
CA SER A 54 -9.74 19.48 4.29
C SER A 54 -8.24 19.30 4.40
N ILE A 55 -7.70 19.70 5.56
CA ILE A 55 -6.40 19.25 6.04
C ILE A 55 -6.65 17.95 6.80
N TYR A 56 -5.77 16.97 6.59
CA TYR A 56 -5.82 15.68 7.27
C TYR A 56 -4.41 15.13 7.50
N GLY A 57 -4.29 14.10 8.33
CA GLY A 57 -3.03 13.38 8.48
C GLY A 57 -3.05 12.26 9.50
N SER A 58 -1.87 11.68 9.71
CA SER A 58 -1.60 10.67 10.73
C SER A 58 -0.25 10.96 11.39
N MET A 59 -0.19 10.79 12.70
CA MET A 59 1.01 10.86 13.52
C MET A 59 1.19 9.49 14.16
N ASP A 60 2.25 8.79 13.75
CA ASP A 60 2.57 7.44 14.22
C ASP A 60 4.02 7.39 14.67
N VAL A 61 4.21 6.96 15.91
CA VAL A 61 5.52 6.68 16.46
C VAL A 61 5.44 5.50 17.43
N GLY A 62 6.48 4.68 17.44
CA GLY A 62 6.62 3.57 18.36
C GLY A 62 8.06 3.33 18.77
N LEU A 63 8.22 2.56 19.84
CA LEU A 63 9.49 1.99 20.27
C LEU A 63 9.64 0.62 19.61
N ASP A 64 10.55 0.51 18.64
CA ASP A 64 10.91 -0.72 17.94
C ASP A 64 12.14 -1.37 18.59
N TYR A 65 12.09 -2.67 18.74
CA TYR A 65 13.25 -3.53 18.93
C TYR A 65 13.32 -4.52 17.77
N THR A 66 14.47 -4.57 17.09
CA THR A 66 14.70 -5.54 16.03
C THR A 66 16.00 -6.30 16.27
N ASN A 67 15.97 -7.63 16.06
CA ASN A 67 17.12 -8.51 16.00
C ASN A 67 17.18 -9.17 14.62
N ALA A 68 18.18 -8.84 13.81
CA ALA A 68 18.42 -9.42 12.50
C ALA A 68 19.67 -10.31 12.54
N GLY A 69 19.49 -11.57 12.94
CA GLY A 69 20.57 -12.57 12.94
C GLY A 69 21.70 -12.30 13.94
N GLY A 70 21.39 -11.72 15.09
CA GLY A 70 22.35 -11.35 16.14
C GLY A 70 22.77 -9.88 16.13
N LYS A 71 22.39 -9.13 15.10
CA LYS A 71 22.52 -7.67 15.10
C LYS A 71 21.24 -7.05 15.65
N THR A 72 21.33 -6.29 16.72
CA THR A 72 20.17 -5.72 17.41
C THR A 72 20.13 -4.21 17.29
N VAL A 73 18.93 -3.64 17.22
CA VAL A 73 18.68 -2.21 17.34
C VAL A 73 17.46 -1.99 18.23
N THR A 74 17.47 -0.90 18.99
CA THR A 74 16.30 -0.38 19.69
C THR A 74 16.18 1.08 19.34
N ARG A 75 15.02 1.51 18.85
CA ARG A 75 14.85 2.89 18.39
C ARG A 75 13.42 3.37 18.56
N VAL A 76 13.28 4.68 18.64
CA VAL A 76 12.00 5.33 18.38
C VAL A 76 11.88 5.47 16.86
N GLU A 77 10.83 4.88 16.31
CA GLU A 77 10.59 4.78 14.88
C GLU A 77 9.24 5.39 14.51
N SER A 78 9.22 6.12 13.41
CA SER A 78 8.01 6.76 12.89
C SER A 78 7.34 5.85 11.87
N GLY A 79 6.02 5.72 11.97
CA GLY A 79 5.21 5.19 10.89
C GLY A 79 4.92 3.69 10.94
N ASN A 80 4.93 3.06 12.11
CA ASN A 80 4.94 1.60 12.21
C ASN A 80 3.61 0.94 11.83
N GLU A 81 2.49 1.59 12.13
CA GLU A 81 1.14 1.18 11.73
C GLU A 81 0.70 1.93 10.47
N TYR A 82 0.82 3.26 10.47
CA TYR A 82 0.59 4.15 9.34
C TYR A 82 1.75 5.09 9.15
N ALA A 83 2.12 5.37 7.90
CA ALA A 83 3.07 6.44 7.63
C ALA A 83 2.64 7.77 8.28
N SER A 84 3.52 8.36 9.07
CA SER A 84 3.38 9.73 9.57
C SER A 84 3.34 10.71 8.40
N LYS A 85 2.24 11.46 8.29
CA LYS A 85 1.96 12.29 7.12
C LYS A 85 0.96 13.39 7.42
N TRP A 86 0.97 14.40 6.56
CA TRP A 86 -0.11 15.38 6.47
C TRP A 86 -0.45 15.64 5.00
N GLY A 87 -1.65 16.13 4.76
CA GLY A 87 -2.09 16.45 3.41
C GLY A 87 -3.26 17.41 3.37
N ILE A 88 -3.52 17.86 2.14
CA ILE A 88 -4.69 18.66 1.79
C ILE A 88 -5.45 17.88 0.72
N TYR A 89 -6.73 17.68 0.96
CA TYR A 89 -7.66 17.15 -0.01
C TYR A 89 -8.70 18.22 -0.31
N GLY A 90 -9.02 18.41 -1.58
CA GLY A 90 -10.12 19.27 -1.99
C GLY A 90 -10.95 18.64 -3.09
N GLN A 91 -12.22 18.98 -3.12
CA GLN A 91 -13.13 18.66 -4.21
C GLN A 91 -14.10 19.82 -4.44
N GLU A 92 -14.51 19.99 -5.69
CA GLU A 92 -15.44 21.02 -6.13
C GLU A 92 -16.49 20.38 -7.03
N TYR A 93 -17.76 20.47 -6.63
CA TYR A 93 -18.85 20.06 -7.49
C TYR A 93 -19.02 21.08 -8.63
N LEU A 94 -18.81 20.63 -9.86
CA LEU A 94 -18.86 21.46 -11.06
C LEU A 94 -20.27 21.54 -11.67
N GLY A 95 -21.25 20.87 -11.07
CA GLY A 95 -22.56 20.65 -11.70
C GLY A 95 -22.57 19.41 -12.60
N SER A 96 -23.77 19.04 -13.08
CA SER A 96 -23.95 17.95 -14.05
C SER A 96 -23.27 16.63 -13.67
N GLN A 97 -23.24 16.30 -12.37
CA GLN A 97 -22.58 15.09 -11.82
C GLN A 97 -21.06 15.03 -12.03
N TRP A 98 -20.41 16.16 -12.30
CA TRP A 98 -18.95 16.27 -12.36
C TRP A 98 -18.41 16.90 -11.08
N THR A 99 -17.28 16.36 -10.63
CA THR A 99 -16.55 16.89 -9.48
C THR A 99 -15.06 16.95 -9.83
N ALA A 100 -14.44 18.12 -9.72
CA ALA A 100 -12.98 18.24 -9.71
C ALA A 100 -12.45 17.92 -8.32
N PHE A 101 -11.26 17.34 -8.23
CA PHE A 101 -10.61 17.08 -6.96
C PHE A 101 -9.10 17.17 -7.07
N PHE A 102 -8.43 17.42 -5.95
CA PHE A 102 -6.98 17.36 -5.84
C PHE A 102 -6.56 16.74 -4.51
N ARG A 103 -5.35 16.19 -4.49
CA ARG A 103 -4.70 15.71 -3.27
C ARG A 103 -3.23 16.06 -3.28
N LEU A 104 -2.79 16.68 -2.21
CA LEU A 104 -1.40 16.94 -1.90
C LEU A 104 -1.09 16.26 -0.56
N GLU A 105 -0.08 15.39 -0.50
CA GLU A 105 0.26 14.63 0.72
C GLU A 105 1.78 14.45 0.85
N SER A 106 2.29 14.74 2.04
CA SER A 106 3.70 14.70 2.41
C SER A 106 3.91 13.80 3.63
N ALA A 107 4.89 12.92 3.57
CA ALA A 107 5.31 12.10 4.70
C ALA A 107 6.49 12.73 5.44
N PHE A 108 6.51 12.56 6.76
CA PHE A 108 7.58 13.02 7.63
C PHE A 108 7.89 11.96 8.69
N ASN A 109 9.06 12.07 9.29
CA ASN A 109 9.54 11.19 10.36
C ASN A 109 9.27 11.87 11.70
N LEU A 110 8.32 11.34 12.46
CA LEU A 110 7.93 11.93 13.74
C LEU A 110 9.04 11.80 14.81
N ASN A 111 9.92 10.82 14.67
CA ASN A 111 11.04 10.57 15.59
C ASN A 111 12.18 11.61 15.50
N ASN A 112 12.35 12.30 14.37
CA ASN A 112 13.45 13.26 14.18
C ASN A 112 13.07 14.55 13.42
N GLY A 113 11.82 14.68 12.97
CA GLY A 113 11.30 15.87 12.29
C GLY A 113 11.71 16.01 10.82
N THR A 114 12.40 15.04 10.22
CA THR A 114 12.80 15.12 8.80
C THR A 114 11.62 14.78 7.87
N VAL A 115 11.66 15.28 6.63
CA VAL A 115 10.81 14.73 5.56
C VAL A 115 11.28 13.34 5.17
N GLN A 116 10.37 12.44 4.79
CA GLN A 116 10.78 11.09 4.34
C GLN A 116 11.42 11.08 2.96
N SER A 117 11.15 12.10 2.13
CA SER A 117 11.80 12.29 0.84
C SER A 117 12.42 13.68 0.78
N GLN A 118 13.75 13.72 0.66
CA GLN A 118 14.48 14.98 0.54
C GLN A 118 14.32 15.64 -0.83
N THR A 119 13.94 14.86 -1.86
CA THR A 119 13.82 15.31 -3.25
C THR A 119 12.38 15.58 -3.69
N SER A 120 11.38 15.16 -2.89
CA SER A 120 9.97 15.32 -3.22
C SER A 120 9.18 15.75 -2.00
N PHE A 121 8.72 17.01 -1.97
CA PHE A 121 7.93 17.51 -0.84
C PHE A 121 6.61 16.75 -0.70
N PHE A 122 5.79 16.71 -1.76
CA PHE A 122 4.55 15.91 -1.81
C PHE A 122 4.83 14.47 -2.25
N ASN A 123 5.70 13.78 -1.52
CA ASN A 123 6.17 12.44 -1.88
C ASN A 123 5.08 11.38 -1.84
N ARG A 124 3.93 11.62 -1.20
CA ARG A 124 2.87 10.63 -1.07
C ARG A 124 1.74 10.77 -2.09
N ALA A 125 1.33 12.00 -2.39
CA ALA A 125 0.33 12.25 -3.41
C ALA A 125 0.47 13.69 -3.91
N SER A 126 0.44 13.88 -5.22
CA SER A 126 0.38 15.20 -5.84
C SER A 126 -0.34 15.07 -7.18
N TYR A 127 -1.67 15.13 -7.16
CA TYR A 127 -2.49 14.95 -8.35
C TYR A 127 -3.77 15.78 -8.31
N VAL A 128 -4.32 16.01 -9.50
CA VAL A 128 -5.65 16.60 -9.74
C VAL A 128 -6.45 15.65 -10.62
N GLY A 129 -7.77 15.69 -10.54
CA GLY A 129 -8.63 14.81 -11.32
C GLY A 129 -10.05 15.32 -11.48
N LEU A 130 -10.80 14.58 -12.30
CA LEU A 130 -12.23 14.73 -12.52
C LEU A 130 -12.90 13.39 -12.21
N SER A 131 -14.03 13.45 -11.51
CA SER A 131 -14.84 12.30 -11.18
C SER A 131 -16.29 12.54 -11.57
N SER A 132 -16.91 11.49 -12.09
CA SER A 132 -18.34 11.42 -12.32
C SER A 132 -18.86 10.02 -12.00
N PRO A 133 -20.02 9.89 -11.32
CA PRO A 133 -20.67 8.60 -11.15
C PRO A 133 -20.98 7.87 -12.46
N VAL A 134 -21.08 8.59 -13.57
CA VAL A 134 -21.43 8.05 -14.90
C VAL A 134 -20.20 7.68 -15.72
N TRP A 135 -19.12 8.46 -15.61
CA TRP A 135 -17.94 8.32 -16.46
C TRP A 135 -16.72 7.73 -15.76
N GLY A 136 -16.75 7.65 -14.43
CA GLY A 136 -15.64 7.19 -13.61
C GLY A 136 -14.75 8.35 -13.18
N THR A 137 -13.52 8.03 -12.80
CA THR A 137 -12.58 8.97 -12.20
C THR A 137 -11.27 8.94 -12.96
N VAL A 138 -10.83 10.09 -13.45
CA VAL A 138 -9.50 10.28 -14.03
C VAL A 138 -8.67 11.19 -13.13
N SER A 139 -7.40 10.84 -12.91
CA SER A 139 -6.45 11.65 -12.16
C SER A 139 -5.07 11.65 -12.81
N VAL A 140 -4.39 12.80 -12.74
CA VAL A 140 -3.08 13.04 -13.33
C VAL A 140 -2.14 13.61 -12.29
N GLY A 141 -0.95 13.04 -12.19
CA GLY A 141 0.10 13.48 -11.27
C GLY A 141 0.86 12.32 -10.63
N ARG A 142 1.44 12.57 -9.44
CA ARG A 142 2.10 11.54 -8.63
C ARG A 142 1.07 10.86 -7.74
N GLN A 143 0.83 9.57 -7.94
CA GLN A 143 -0.15 8.81 -7.15
C GLN A 143 0.21 7.33 -7.06
N LEU A 144 -0.48 6.58 -6.21
CA LEU A 144 -0.33 5.12 -6.13
C LEU A 144 -0.73 4.46 -7.47
N SER A 145 0.03 3.46 -7.89
CA SER A 145 -0.40 2.56 -8.97
C SER A 145 -1.65 1.76 -8.55
N GLY A 146 -2.40 1.25 -9.52
CA GLY A 146 -3.55 0.38 -9.24
C GLY A 146 -3.14 -0.86 -8.42
N GLU A 147 -1.99 -1.44 -8.77
CA GLU A 147 -1.37 -2.55 -8.04
C GLU A 147 -0.93 -2.17 -6.62
N GLY A 148 -0.30 -1.00 -6.43
CA GLY A 148 0.10 -0.52 -5.11
C GLY A 148 -1.08 -0.25 -4.18
N ALA A 149 -2.17 0.31 -4.71
CA ALA A 149 -3.41 0.49 -3.96
C ALA A 149 -4.03 -0.86 -3.55
N MET A 150 -3.94 -1.88 -4.40
CA MET A 150 -4.35 -3.24 -4.08
C MET A 150 -3.48 -3.91 -3.02
N ALA A 151 -2.15 -3.78 -3.11
CA ALA A 151 -1.24 -4.38 -2.15
C ALA A 151 -1.57 -3.92 -0.72
N ILE A 152 -1.84 -2.62 -0.54
CA ILE A 152 -2.30 -2.04 0.73
C ILE A 152 -3.62 -2.67 1.18
N GLY A 153 -4.62 -2.74 0.29
CA GLY A 153 -5.94 -3.28 0.65
C GLY A 153 -6.00 -4.80 0.83
N SER A 154 -4.95 -5.53 0.40
CA SER A 154 -4.90 -6.99 0.41
C SER A 154 -4.29 -7.60 1.68
N ASP A 155 -3.64 -6.77 2.49
CA ASP A 155 -2.90 -7.19 3.67
C ASP A 155 -3.53 -6.58 4.92
N VAL A 156 -3.77 -7.40 5.95
CA VAL A 156 -4.34 -6.98 7.24
C VAL A 156 -3.38 -6.07 8.03
N PHE A 157 -2.14 -5.85 7.56
CA PHE A 157 -1.21 -4.84 8.06
C PHE A 157 -0.90 -3.75 7.02
N LEU A 158 -1.79 -3.57 6.04
CA LEU A 158 -1.82 -2.47 5.08
C LEU A 158 -0.56 -2.31 4.23
N ALA A 159 0.16 -3.41 4.00
CA ALA A 159 1.46 -3.44 3.33
C ALA A 159 2.43 -2.41 3.93
N ASN A 160 2.35 -2.15 5.24
CA ASN A 160 3.21 -1.19 5.92
C ASN A 160 4.66 -1.69 5.96
N GLY A 161 5.61 -0.81 5.63
CA GLY A 161 7.04 -1.12 5.57
C GLY A 161 7.75 -1.34 6.91
N HIS A 162 7.07 -1.27 8.06
CA HIS A 162 7.67 -1.46 9.40
C HIS A 162 7.21 -2.73 10.14
N HIS A 163 6.03 -3.33 9.84
CA HIS A 163 5.66 -4.65 10.37
C HIS A 163 4.75 -5.53 9.48
N SER A 164 4.61 -5.29 8.17
CA SER A 164 3.83 -6.16 7.28
C SER A 164 4.66 -7.30 6.69
N ILE A 165 4.33 -8.56 6.99
CA ILE A 165 4.95 -9.71 6.30
C ILE A 165 4.76 -9.64 4.77
N SER A 166 3.64 -9.09 4.30
CA SER A 166 3.40 -8.91 2.87
C SER A 166 4.41 -7.95 2.27
N ALA A 167 4.61 -6.78 2.88
CA ALA A 167 5.55 -5.78 2.37
C ALA A 167 6.98 -6.35 2.27
N TYR A 168 7.43 -7.10 3.28
CA TYR A 168 8.78 -7.65 3.30
C TYR A 168 9.04 -8.74 2.28
N LEU A 169 8.10 -9.65 2.13
CA LEU A 169 8.23 -10.71 1.16
C LEU A 169 8.11 -10.20 -0.28
N SER A 170 7.56 -9.00 -0.49
CA SER A 170 7.57 -8.32 -1.79
C SER A 170 8.92 -7.73 -2.20
N GLY A 171 9.98 -7.86 -1.39
CA GLY A 171 11.33 -7.45 -1.76
C GLY A 171 11.80 -8.10 -3.07
N TYR A 172 12.46 -7.31 -3.93
CA TYR A 172 12.80 -7.72 -5.31
C TYR A 172 14.27 -7.51 -5.68
N SER A 173 15.09 -6.90 -4.83
CA SER A 173 16.50 -6.60 -5.12
C SER A 173 17.39 -7.84 -5.30
N ASP A 174 16.91 -9.02 -4.88
CA ASP A 174 17.57 -10.31 -5.03
C ASP A 174 17.11 -11.10 -6.27
N LEU A 175 16.24 -10.51 -7.09
CA LEU A 175 15.70 -11.15 -8.30
C LEU A 175 16.57 -10.94 -9.54
N GLY A 176 17.64 -10.16 -9.42
CA GLY A 176 18.59 -9.93 -10.49
C GLY A 176 18.54 -8.51 -11.05
N TYR A 177 19.23 -8.33 -12.16
CA TYR A 177 19.64 -7.04 -12.70
C TYR A 177 18.45 -6.20 -13.18
N GLY A 178 17.50 -6.82 -13.88
CA GLY A 178 16.32 -6.16 -14.46
C GLY A 178 15.14 -6.01 -13.52
N ALA A 179 15.28 -6.42 -12.26
CA ALA A 179 14.17 -6.46 -11.32
C ALA A 179 13.74 -5.06 -10.91
N ASN A 180 12.49 -4.71 -11.26
CA ASN A 180 11.88 -3.46 -10.86
C ASN A 180 10.40 -3.69 -10.54
N VAL A 181 9.98 -3.38 -9.32
CA VAL A 181 8.57 -3.48 -8.92
C VAL A 181 8.09 -2.10 -8.48
N ASP A 182 6.90 -1.69 -8.92
CA ASP A 182 6.32 -0.40 -8.57
C ASP A 182 4.95 -0.55 -7.89
N LEU A 183 4.99 -1.17 -6.71
CA LEU A 183 3.89 -1.15 -5.72
C LEU A 183 3.80 0.20 -5.00
N SER A 184 4.57 1.20 -5.44
CA SER A 184 4.72 2.49 -4.79
C SER A 184 3.96 3.58 -5.54
N ARG A 185 4.34 4.83 -5.29
CA ARG A 185 3.78 6.02 -5.93
C ARG A 185 4.61 6.40 -7.13
N VAL A 186 3.94 6.50 -8.26
CA VAL A 186 4.57 6.69 -9.56
C VAL A 186 4.41 8.14 -10.01
N ASN A 187 5.52 8.76 -10.43
CA ASN A 187 5.52 10.09 -11.03
C ASN A 187 4.89 10.06 -12.43
N ASN A 188 4.53 11.24 -12.96
CA ASN A 188 4.10 11.44 -14.35
C ASN A 188 3.00 10.45 -14.77
N SER A 189 2.06 10.20 -13.86
CA SER A 189 1.06 9.15 -14.04
C SER A 189 -0.32 9.70 -14.38
N ILE A 190 -1.07 8.88 -15.10
CA ILE A 190 -2.48 9.03 -15.38
C ILE A 190 -3.16 7.77 -14.88
N SER A 191 -4.24 7.92 -14.14
CA SER A 191 -5.08 6.80 -13.71
C SER A 191 -6.52 7.05 -14.13
N TYR A 192 -7.18 6.01 -14.60
CA TYR A 192 -8.60 6.00 -14.88
C TYR A 192 -9.25 4.82 -14.15
N THR A 193 -10.19 5.12 -13.26
CA THR A 193 -11.06 4.13 -12.62
C THR A 193 -12.44 4.21 -13.23
N THR A 194 -12.99 3.09 -13.65
CA THR A 194 -14.36 3.03 -14.19
C THR A 194 -15.40 3.40 -13.13
N PRO A 195 -16.64 3.74 -13.53
CA PRO A 195 -17.78 3.56 -12.64
C PRO A 195 -17.88 2.11 -12.14
N ASN A 196 -18.69 1.90 -11.10
CA ASN A 196 -19.08 0.56 -10.69
C ASN A 196 -20.12 -0.02 -11.64
N PHE A 197 -19.86 -1.21 -12.16
CA PHE A 197 -20.82 -2.03 -12.91
C PHE A 197 -21.32 -3.14 -11.99
N GLY A 198 -22.30 -2.80 -11.15
CA GLY A 198 -22.68 -3.65 -10.02
C GLY A 198 -21.51 -3.78 -9.04
N PRO A 199 -21.04 -5.00 -8.71
CA PRO A 199 -19.91 -5.19 -7.81
C PRO A 199 -18.55 -5.01 -8.50
N PHE A 200 -18.51 -4.81 -9.82
CA PHE A 200 -17.26 -4.79 -10.59
C PHE A 200 -16.75 -3.36 -10.87
N SER A 201 -15.44 -3.19 -10.83
CA SER A 201 -14.76 -1.99 -11.33
C SER A 201 -13.40 -2.36 -11.94
N ALA A 202 -12.83 -1.43 -12.72
CA ALA A 202 -11.49 -1.57 -13.27
C ALA A 202 -10.70 -0.27 -13.14
N ASN A 203 -9.37 -0.40 -13.03
CA ASN A 203 -8.42 0.70 -13.05
C ASN A 203 -7.39 0.49 -14.16
N LEU A 204 -7.20 1.52 -14.98
CA LEU A 204 -6.10 1.64 -15.92
C LEU A 204 -5.11 2.65 -15.37
N PHE A 205 -3.83 2.32 -15.42
CA PHE A 205 -2.77 3.19 -14.94
C PHE A 205 -1.63 3.21 -15.93
N TYR A 206 -1.13 4.41 -16.22
CA TYR A 206 0.01 4.60 -17.11
C TYR A 206 0.89 5.71 -16.57
N ALA A 207 2.21 5.47 -16.54
CA ALA A 207 3.18 6.45 -16.06
C ALA A 207 4.35 6.56 -17.01
N LEU A 208 4.78 7.79 -17.26
CA LEU A 208 5.95 8.10 -18.07
C LEU A 208 7.21 8.14 -17.20
N LYS A 209 8.35 7.76 -17.78
CA LYS A 209 9.66 8.08 -17.19
C LYS A 209 9.91 9.57 -17.26
N SER A 210 10.61 10.08 -16.26
CA SER A 210 11.20 11.42 -16.30
C SER A 210 12.35 11.46 -17.32
N ASN A 211 13.23 10.46 -17.30
CA ASN A 211 14.25 10.30 -18.33
C ASN A 211 13.77 9.37 -19.45
N GLN A 212 13.51 9.96 -20.63
CA GLN A 212 13.00 9.24 -21.80
C GLN A 212 14.06 8.92 -22.87
N THR A 213 15.34 9.08 -22.54
CA THR A 213 16.45 8.89 -23.49
C THR A 213 16.86 7.43 -23.69
N VAL A 214 16.55 6.55 -22.73
CA VAL A 214 16.93 5.13 -22.72
C VAL A 214 15.72 4.23 -22.47
N GLY A 215 15.58 3.19 -23.29
CA GLY A 215 14.47 2.24 -23.22
C GLY A 215 13.12 2.85 -23.63
N PRO A 216 12.00 2.17 -23.34
CA PRO A 216 10.68 2.72 -23.61
C PRO A 216 10.37 3.89 -22.68
N ARG A 217 9.51 4.81 -23.13
CA ARG A 217 9.10 6.00 -22.36
C ARG A 217 8.22 5.70 -21.15
N THR A 218 7.71 4.47 -21.03
CA THR A 218 6.83 4.05 -19.93
C THR A 218 7.65 3.61 -18.72
N LYS A 219 7.23 4.03 -17.53
CA LYS A 219 7.71 3.56 -16.24
C LYS A 219 6.80 2.45 -15.69
N ASN A 220 5.48 2.64 -15.80
CA ASN A 220 4.48 1.67 -15.37
C ASN A 220 3.30 1.69 -16.35
N ALA A 221 2.83 0.51 -16.74
CA ALA A 221 1.53 0.33 -17.36
C ALA A 221 0.83 -0.82 -16.65
N SER A 222 -0.36 -0.57 -16.09
CA SER A 222 -1.10 -1.59 -15.37
C SER A 222 -2.60 -1.53 -15.60
N ILE A 223 -3.21 -2.71 -15.49
CA ILE A 223 -4.66 -2.89 -15.43
C ILE A 223 -4.99 -3.66 -14.17
N THR A 224 -6.06 -3.23 -13.51
CA THR A 224 -6.55 -3.82 -12.28
C THR A 224 -8.05 -4.02 -12.40
N PHE A 225 -8.53 -5.19 -12.00
CA PHE A 225 -9.94 -5.50 -11.85
C PHE A 225 -10.27 -5.68 -10.37
N ALA A 226 -11.43 -5.19 -9.95
CA ALA A 226 -11.94 -5.40 -8.62
C ALA A 226 -13.39 -5.89 -8.66
N TYR A 227 -13.71 -6.75 -7.70
CA TYR A 227 -15.05 -7.20 -7.35
C TYR A 227 -15.26 -6.89 -5.87
N ALA A 228 -16.27 -6.11 -5.54
CA ALA A 228 -16.55 -5.71 -4.17
C ALA A 228 -18.04 -5.83 -3.84
N THR A 229 -18.32 -6.48 -2.73
CA THR A 229 -19.64 -6.60 -2.09
C THR A 229 -19.49 -6.28 -0.60
N SER A 230 -20.57 -6.40 0.17
CA SER A 230 -20.48 -6.22 1.63
C SER A 230 -19.57 -7.24 2.32
N LYS A 231 -19.45 -8.46 1.78
CA LYS A 231 -18.68 -9.56 2.40
C LYS A 231 -17.44 -10.00 1.64
N ASN A 232 -17.26 -9.52 0.41
CA ASN A 232 -16.18 -10.00 -0.46
C ASN A 232 -15.51 -8.84 -1.16
N ILE A 233 -14.18 -8.83 -1.14
CA ILE A 233 -13.37 -7.97 -2.00
C ILE A 233 -12.38 -8.89 -2.72
N ALA A 234 -12.44 -8.97 -4.04
CA ALA A 234 -11.47 -9.71 -4.85
C ALA A 234 -10.83 -8.76 -5.84
N THR A 235 -9.53 -8.86 -6.04
CA THR A 235 -8.81 -8.01 -6.98
C THR A 235 -7.76 -8.80 -7.77
N ALA A 236 -7.55 -8.38 -9.01
CA ALA A 236 -6.54 -8.95 -9.89
C ALA A 236 -5.84 -7.83 -10.66
N SER A 237 -4.52 -7.76 -10.56
CA SER A 237 -3.68 -6.77 -11.22
C SER A 237 -2.66 -7.45 -12.12
N TYR A 238 -2.40 -6.82 -13.27
CA TYR A 238 -1.22 -7.08 -14.08
C TYR A 238 -0.52 -5.76 -14.36
N SER A 239 0.78 -5.71 -14.09
CA SER A 239 1.60 -4.53 -14.36
C SER A 239 2.87 -4.86 -15.13
N GLN A 240 3.28 -3.90 -15.94
CA GLN A 240 4.58 -3.86 -16.59
C GLN A 240 5.34 -2.67 -16.02
N THR A 241 6.49 -2.96 -15.42
CA THR A 241 7.34 -1.97 -14.76
C THR A 241 8.71 -1.90 -15.41
N TYR A 242 9.25 -0.69 -15.48
CA TYR A 242 10.60 -0.38 -15.93
C TYR A 242 11.23 0.57 -14.92
N CYS A 243 12.51 0.42 -14.62
CA CYS A 243 13.19 1.41 -13.79
C CYS A 243 13.31 2.76 -14.51
N ASP A 244 13.44 3.84 -13.74
CA ASP A 244 13.71 5.19 -14.27
C ASP A 244 15.12 5.60 -13.88
N ALA A 245 15.92 6.00 -14.87
CA ALA A 245 17.32 6.39 -14.71
C ALA A 245 17.48 7.77 -14.07
N ASP A 246 16.40 8.55 -13.97
CA ASP A 246 16.41 9.83 -13.26
C ASP A 246 16.70 9.62 -11.76
N PRO A 247 17.78 10.20 -11.20
CA PRO A 247 18.09 10.08 -9.76
C PRO A 247 17.01 10.67 -8.84
N SER A 248 16.16 11.55 -9.35
CA SER A 248 15.00 12.08 -8.63
C SER A 248 13.77 11.19 -8.69
N ALA A 249 13.81 10.10 -9.47
CA ALA A 249 12.74 9.12 -9.52
C ALA A 249 12.55 8.46 -8.15
N SER A 250 11.29 8.15 -7.82
CA SER A 250 10.93 7.48 -6.56
C SER A 250 11.49 6.07 -6.41
N THR A 251 11.86 5.44 -7.52
CA THR A 251 12.41 4.08 -7.59
C THR A 251 13.51 4.09 -8.66
N PRO A 252 14.75 4.43 -8.30
CA PRO A 252 15.84 4.48 -9.27
C PRO A 252 16.22 3.08 -9.75
N CYS A 253 16.90 3.01 -10.89
CA CYS A 253 17.57 1.79 -11.37
C CYS A 253 18.64 1.34 -10.35
N LEU A 254 18.76 0.04 -10.10
CA LEU A 254 19.53 -0.50 -8.96
C LEU A 254 21.00 -0.78 -9.31
N HIS A 255 21.32 -1.06 -10.57
CA HIS A 255 22.66 -1.47 -11.00
C HIS A 255 23.19 -0.61 -12.15
N ASP A 256 22.60 -0.65 -13.35
CA ASP A 256 23.06 0.19 -14.47
C ASP A 256 21.93 0.86 -15.28
N ALA A 257 21.93 2.20 -15.16
CA ALA A 257 20.95 3.14 -15.68
C ALA A 257 20.97 3.29 -17.22
N THR A 258 21.88 2.60 -17.93
CA THR A 258 21.93 2.58 -19.40
C THR A 258 21.26 1.35 -20.00
N ILE A 259 21.10 0.28 -19.22
CA ILE A 259 20.48 -0.98 -19.68
C ILE A 259 19.16 -1.23 -18.98
N GLU A 260 19.10 -1.14 -17.65
CA GLU A 260 17.90 -1.48 -16.87
C GLU A 260 16.63 -0.73 -17.29
N PRO A 261 16.66 0.55 -17.71
CA PRO A 261 15.45 1.22 -18.16
C PRO A 261 14.81 0.51 -19.36
N SER A 262 15.56 -0.28 -20.12
CA SER A 262 15.05 -1.06 -21.26
C SER A 262 14.49 -2.43 -20.85
N VAL A 263 14.66 -2.83 -19.59
CA VAL A 263 14.26 -4.14 -19.09
C VAL A 263 12.92 -4.05 -18.37
N ARG A 264 11.97 -4.87 -18.82
CA ARG A 264 10.63 -4.97 -18.23
C ARG A 264 10.63 -5.95 -17.07
N THR A 265 9.87 -5.66 -16.02
CA THR A 265 9.39 -6.67 -15.07
C THR A 265 7.87 -6.79 -15.22
N ASP A 266 7.38 -8.03 -15.32
CA ASP A 266 5.96 -8.34 -15.28
C ASP A 266 5.56 -8.66 -13.83
N ASN A 267 4.51 -8.01 -13.30
CA ASN A 267 3.98 -8.31 -11.98
C ASN A 267 2.51 -8.71 -12.06
N VAL A 268 2.12 -9.70 -11.26
CA VAL A 268 0.73 -10.13 -11.08
C VAL A 268 0.42 -10.14 -9.60
N LEU A 269 -0.62 -9.39 -9.20
CA LEU A 269 -1.13 -9.39 -7.84
C LEU A 269 -2.59 -9.83 -7.84
N LEU A 270 -2.88 -10.91 -7.13
CA LEU A 270 -4.23 -11.39 -6.84
C LEU A 270 -4.50 -11.20 -5.36
N SER A 271 -5.70 -10.77 -4.99
CA SER A 271 -6.10 -10.79 -3.59
C SER A 271 -7.57 -11.06 -3.39
N TYR A 272 -7.90 -11.55 -2.20
CA TYR A 272 -9.25 -11.84 -1.78
C TYR A 272 -9.41 -11.60 -0.27
N LEU A 273 -10.40 -10.79 0.09
CA LEU A 273 -10.87 -10.59 1.45
C LEU A 273 -12.30 -11.13 1.57
N HIS A 274 -12.58 -11.77 2.70
CA HIS A 274 -13.90 -12.29 3.02
C HIS A 274 -14.29 -12.00 4.46
N ASP A 275 -15.52 -11.52 4.66
CA ASP A 275 -16.13 -11.36 5.97
C ASP A 275 -16.87 -12.65 6.39
N PHE A 276 -16.30 -13.37 7.36
CA PHE A 276 -16.90 -14.57 7.94
C PHE A 276 -17.95 -14.26 9.02
N GLY A 277 -18.32 -12.98 9.20
CA GLY A 277 -19.16 -12.44 10.26
C GLY A 277 -18.41 -12.25 11.58
N GLY A 278 -17.68 -13.27 12.02
CA GLY A 278 -16.92 -13.23 13.27
C GLY A 278 -15.51 -12.66 13.17
N PHE A 279 -14.96 -12.55 11.95
CA PHE A 279 -13.64 -12.03 11.61
C PHE A 279 -13.56 -11.81 10.09
N THR A 280 -12.61 -11.00 9.63
CA THR A 280 -12.26 -10.84 8.21
C THR A 280 -11.03 -11.66 7.90
N GLY A 281 -11.07 -12.47 6.84
CA GLY A 281 -9.90 -13.16 6.31
C GLY A 281 -9.38 -12.48 5.06
N ALA A 282 -8.06 -12.54 4.83
CA ALA A 282 -7.39 -12.01 3.66
C ALA A 282 -6.43 -13.05 3.07
N ALA A 283 -6.30 -13.06 1.75
CA ALA A 283 -5.31 -13.83 1.03
C ALA A 283 -4.77 -13.00 -0.14
N SER A 284 -3.45 -13.02 -0.36
CA SER A 284 -2.82 -12.37 -1.50
C SER A 284 -1.73 -13.23 -2.13
N TYR A 285 -1.61 -13.14 -3.45
CA TYR A 285 -0.58 -13.79 -4.25
C TYR A 285 0.08 -12.75 -5.15
N LEU A 286 1.40 -12.60 -5.01
CA LEU A 286 2.23 -11.72 -5.84
C LEU A 286 3.23 -12.56 -6.63
N TRP A 287 3.29 -12.35 -7.94
CA TRP A 287 4.31 -12.91 -8.81
C TRP A 287 5.07 -11.80 -9.52
N ASN A 288 6.39 -11.77 -9.38
CA ASN A 288 7.25 -10.82 -10.08
C ASN A 288 8.18 -11.58 -11.02
N HIS A 289 8.28 -11.12 -12.27
CA HIS A 289 9.06 -11.75 -13.31
C HIS A 289 9.84 -10.73 -14.15
N PRO A 290 11.09 -10.44 -13.76
CA PRO A 290 12.00 -9.63 -14.56
C PRO A 290 12.32 -10.32 -15.90
N ARG A 291 12.40 -9.53 -16.98
CA ARG A 291 12.65 -10.01 -18.35
C ARG A 291 14.11 -9.86 -18.78
N PHE A 292 15.04 -9.87 -17.83
CA PHE A 292 16.47 -9.94 -18.15
C PHE A 292 16.96 -11.40 -18.18
N PRO A 293 17.82 -11.79 -19.13
CA PRO A 293 18.45 -13.10 -19.09
C PRO A 293 19.27 -13.32 -17.82
N GLY A 294 18.99 -14.41 -17.10
CA GLY A 294 19.68 -14.76 -15.86
C GLY A 294 18.99 -14.27 -14.58
N ASP A 295 17.97 -13.42 -14.70
CA ASP A 295 17.15 -13.00 -13.56
C ASP A 295 16.23 -14.12 -13.07
N HIS A 296 15.69 -13.93 -11.87
CA HIS A 296 14.86 -14.87 -11.16
C HIS A 296 13.45 -14.30 -10.94
N SER A 297 12.45 -15.18 -10.98
CA SER A 297 11.07 -14.81 -10.63
C SER A 297 10.84 -15.05 -9.16
N SER A 298 9.95 -14.28 -8.53
CA SER A 298 9.44 -14.56 -7.18
C SER A 298 7.95 -14.87 -7.20
N GLN A 299 7.51 -15.70 -6.25
CA GLN A 299 6.12 -15.90 -5.88
C GLN A 299 5.98 -15.69 -4.39
N THR A 300 5.00 -14.89 -3.97
CA THR A 300 4.69 -14.63 -2.58
C THR A 300 3.23 -14.94 -2.33
N LEU A 301 2.95 -15.74 -1.31
CA LEU A 301 1.61 -16.02 -0.81
C LEU A 301 1.51 -15.48 0.62
N VAL A 302 0.48 -14.68 0.90
CA VAL A 302 0.18 -14.20 2.25
C VAL A 302 -1.25 -14.57 2.61
N LEU A 303 -1.44 -15.05 3.83
CA LEU A 303 -2.74 -15.27 4.44
C LEU A 303 -2.82 -14.42 5.71
N GLY A 304 -3.94 -13.74 5.89
CA GLY A 304 -4.19 -12.86 7.02
C GLY A 304 -5.58 -13.04 7.59
N ALA A 305 -5.74 -12.67 8.86
CA ALA A 305 -7.04 -12.56 9.50
C ALA A 305 -7.02 -11.43 10.52
N GLU A 306 -8.18 -10.81 10.70
CA GLU A 306 -8.37 -9.71 11.62
C GLU A 306 -9.75 -9.75 12.25
N LYS A 307 -9.83 -9.30 13.50
CA LYS A 307 -11.07 -9.34 14.27
C LYS A 307 -11.12 -8.19 15.27
N MET A 308 -12.23 -7.47 15.23
CA MET A 308 -12.58 -6.51 16.27
C MET A 308 -13.20 -7.21 17.48
N ILE A 309 -12.66 -6.98 18.67
CA ILE A 309 -13.19 -7.41 19.97
C ILE A 309 -13.27 -6.19 20.88
N SER A 310 -14.48 -5.64 21.04
CA SER A 310 -14.71 -4.39 21.78
C SER A 310 -13.88 -3.23 21.21
N ARG A 311 -12.78 -2.85 21.87
CA ARG A 311 -11.85 -1.79 21.45
C ARG A 311 -10.54 -2.32 20.87
N ASN A 312 -10.37 -3.63 20.80
CA ASN A 312 -9.15 -4.24 20.27
C ASN A 312 -9.38 -4.75 18.86
N LEU A 313 -8.55 -4.35 17.90
CA LEU A 313 -8.44 -5.01 16.61
C LEU A 313 -7.24 -5.95 16.65
N LEU A 314 -7.52 -7.25 16.69
CA LEU A 314 -6.50 -8.30 16.65
C LEU A 314 -6.23 -8.66 15.20
N ARG A 315 -4.95 -8.77 14.83
CA ARG A 315 -4.51 -9.06 13.47
C ARG A 315 -3.41 -10.13 13.49
N ALA A 316 -3.44 -11.01 12.50
CA ALA A 316 -2.40 -12.00 12.29
C ALA A 316 -2.23 -12.25 10.79
N SER A 317 -0.99 -12.40 10.34
CA SER A 317 -0.69 -12.82 8.98
C SER A 317 0.52 -13.75 8.93
N VAL A 318 0.54 -14.63 7.95
CA VAL A 318 1.64 -15.53 7.62
C VAL A 318 1.93 -15.39 6.13
N GLY A 319 3.20 -15.35 5.79
CA GLY A 319 3.65 -15.23 4.42
C GLY A 319 4.73 -16.24 4.06
N TYR A 320 4.72 -16.68 2.81
CA TYR A 320 5.78 -17.49 2.21
C TYR A 320 6.16 -16.90 0.86
N ARG A 321 7.46 -16.73 0.64
CA ARG A 321 8.06 -16.31 -0.61
C ARG A 321 9.01 -17.38 -1.11
N ASP A 322 8.93 -17.68 -2.39
CA ASP A 322 9.89 -18.50 -3.10
C ASP A 322 10.37 -17.79 -4.35
N THR A 323 11.53 -18.20 -4.85
CA THR A 323 12.07 -17.70 -6.12
C THR A 323 12.54 -18.85 -7.00
N THR A 324 12.73 -18.58 -8.29
CA THR A 324 13.34 -19.56 -9.19
C THR A 324 14.82 -19.81 -8.89
N GLN A 325 15.44 -19.04 -8.00
CA GLN A 325 16.78 -19.30 -7.51
C GLN A 325 16.75 -20.30 -6.35
N THR A 326 17.31 -21.49 -6.56
CA THR A 326 17.37 -22.53 -5.52
C THR A 326 17.97 -22.02 -4.21
N GLY A 327 17.23 -22.19 -3.12
CA GLY A 327 17.61 -21.78 -1.77
C GLY A 327 17.30 -20.33 -1.43
N ASN A 328 16.73 -19.55 -2.35
CA ASN A 328 16.24 -18.21 -2.07
C ASN A 328 14.71 -18.23 -1.88
N HIS A 329 14.33 -18.51 -0.64
CA HIS A 329 12.96 -18.50 -0.15
C HIS A 329 12.94 -17.90 1.26
N ALA A 330 11.80 -17.38 1.71
CA ALA A 330 11.62 -16.86 3.06
C ALA A 330 10.19 -17.05 3.53
N TRP A 331 9.98 -17.19 4.83
CA TRP A 331 8.64 -17.18 5.42
C TRP A 331 8.62 -16.39 6.71
N GLY A 332 7.45 -15.90 7.10
CA GLY A 332 7.32 -15.19 8.35
C GLY A 332 5.88 -14.99 8.79
N VAL A 333 5.73 -14.33 9.93
CA VAL A 333 4.45 -14.04 10.56
C VAL A 333 4.46 -12.64 11.16
N THR A 334 3.37 -11.89 10.98
CA THR A 334 3.06 -10.69 11.78
C THR A 334 1.91 -11.02 12.72
N LEU A 335 2.04 -10.63 13.99
CA LEU A 335 0.94 -10.55 14.94
C LEU A 335 0.80 -9.09 15.40
N GLY A 336 -0.42 -8.64 15.65
CA GLY A 336 -0.65 -7.29 16.14
C GLY A 336 -1.98 -7.10 16.84
N GLU A 337 -2.03 -6.06 17.65
CA GLU A 337 -3.21 -5.56 18.33
C GLU A 337 -3.24 -4.03 18.26
N ASP A 338 -4.41 -3.47 17.94
CA ASP A 338 -4.70 -2.04 18.05
C ASP A 338 -5.78 -1.83 19.10
N TYR A 339 -5.45 -1.10 20.16
CA TYR A 339 -6.40 -0.69 21.19
C TYR A 339 -6.88 0.74 20.95
N PHE A 340 -8.13 0.89 20.53
CA PHE A 340 -8.74 2.18 20.21
C PHE A 340 -9.17 2.95 21.48
N LEU A 341 -8.42 4.01 21.77
CA LEU A 341 -8.80 5.03 22.76
C LEU A 341 -9.98 5.87 22.24
N SER A 342 -9.95 6.19 20.94
CA SER A 342 -11.01 6.87 20.21
C SER A 342 -11.02 6.42 18.73
N LYS A 343 -11.94 6.96 17.92
CA LYS A 343 -11.94 6.75 16.46
C LYS A 343 -10.67 7.27 15.77
N ARG A 344 -9.93 8.18 16.40
CA ARG A 344 -8.74 8.85 15.85
C ARG A 344 -7.46 8.48 16.58
N THR A 345 -7.51 7.67 17.63
CA THR A 345 -6.33 7.40 18.44
C THR A 345 -6.31 5.97 18.94
N SER A 346 -5.24 5.26 18.62
CA SER A 346 -4.97 3.89 19.07
C SER A 346 -3.59 3.80 19.71
N LEU A 347 -3.48 2.89 20.68
CA LEU A 347 -2.20 2.30 21.05
C LEU A 347 -2.08 1.00 20.29
N TYR A 348 -0.88 0.62 19.88
CA TYR A 348 -0.67 -0.63 19.16
C TYR A 348 0.53 -1.41 19.68
N ALA A 349 0.47 -2.72 19.47
CA ALA A 349 1.59 -3.64 19.62
C ALA A 349 1.73 -4.49 18.36
N ARG A 350 2.97 -4.78 17.98
CA ARG A 350 3.35 -5.59 16.81
C ARG A 350 4.44 -6.56 17.18
N PHE A 351 4.36 -7.77 16.64
CA PHE A 351 5.41 -8.77 16.67
C PHE A 351 5.60 -9.33 15.25
N GLY A 352 6.84 -9.36 14.80
CA GLY A 352 7.24 -9.89 13.50
C GLY A 352 8.30 -10.96 13.66
N PHE A 353 8.16 -12.06 12.93
CA PHE A 353 9.22 -13.06 12.77
C PHE A 353 9.37 -13.41 11.29
N LEU A 354 10.61 -13.50 10.82
CA LEU A 354 10.94 -13.94 9.47
C LEU A 354 12.14 -14.90 9.51
N LYS A 355 12.08 -15.95 8.69
CA LYS A 355 13.14 -16.92 8.49
C LYS A 355 13.52 -16.97 7.02
N ASN A 356 14.79 -16.68 6.76
CA ASN A 356 15.38 -16.74 5.43
C ASN A 356 15.96 -18.12 5.12
N GLY A 357 15.83 -18.54 3.87
CA GLY A 357 16.56 -19.67 3.29
C GLY A 357 18.04 -19.32 3.02
N PRO A 358 18.84 -20.30 2.57
CA PRO A 358 20.29 -20.16 2.41
C PRO A 358 20.77 -18.96 1.56
N LYS A 359 19.98 -18.55 0.55
CA LYS A 359 20.29 -17.42 -0.34
C LYS A 359 19.38 -16.20 -0.15
N SER A 360 18.48 -16.25 0.84
CA SER A 360 17.56 -15.14 1.11
C SER A 360 18.07 -14.28 2.25
N ALA A 361 17.78 -12.98 2.19
CA ALA A 361 18.12 -11.99 3.21
C ALA A 361 17.00 -10.94 3.37
N GLN A 362 15.74 -11.37 3.24
CA GLN A 362 14.59 -10.52 3.48
C GLN A 362 14.59 -10.04 4.94
N THR A 363 14.02 -8.86 5.19
CA THR A 363 14.04 -8.21 6.50
C THR A 363 12.62 -7.91 7.01
N TYR A 364 12.48 -7.30 8.20
CA TYR A 364 11.21 -6.92 8.81
C TYR A 364 11.07 -5.41 9.05
N ASN A 365 11.84 -4.58 8.34
CA ASN A 365 11.71 -3.13 8.35
C ASN A 365 12.42 -2.51 7.13
N PHE A 366 11.80 -1.54 6.46
CA PHE A 366 12.38 -0.83 5.32
C PHE A 366 12.86 0.59 5.65
N ASP A 367 12.95 0.98 6.92
CA ASP A 367 13.51 2.28 7.26
C ASP A 367 14.96 2.38 6.74
N THR A 368 15.18 3.40 5.90
CA THR A 368 16.48 3.70 5.28
C THR A 368 17.27 4.70 6.11
N THR A 369 16.71 5.21 7.20
CA THR A 369 17.36 6.15 8.11
C THR A 369 17.98 5.43 9.32
N ASP A 370 19.23 5.77 9.62
CA ASP A 370 20.09 5.30 10.73
C ASP A 370 20.13 3.78 11.00
N ALA A 371 21.08 3.12 10.32
CA ALA A 371 21.72 1.89 10.80
C ALA A 371 20.80 0.69 11.09
N PHE A 372 19.65 0.58 10.41
CA PHE A 372 18.80 -0.60 10.54
C PHE A 372 19.59 -1.88 10.21
N PRO A 373 19.63 -2.89 11.10
CA PRO A 373 20.45 -4.06 10.89
C PRO A 373 19.83 -4.93 9.80
N LEU A 374 20.47 -4.99 8.64
CA LEU A 374 20.13 -5.96 7.61
C LEU A 374 20.63 -7.36 8.00
N PRO A 375 19.79 -8.40 7.87
CA PRO A 375 20.20 -9.77 8.13
C PRO A 375 21.24 -10.22 7.10
N ALA A 376 22.19 -11.03 7.53
CA ALA A 376 22.96 -11.84 6.59
C ALA A 376 22.07 -12.92 5.97
N MET A 377 22.50 -13.50 4.85
CA MET A 377 21.78 -14.61 4.23
C MET A 377 21.50 -15.73 5.24
N SER A 378 20.35 -16.40 5.11
CA SER A 378 19.85 -17.47 6.01
C SER A 378 19.48 -17.06 7.44
N LYS A 379 19.73 -15.81 7.84
CA LYS A 379 19.44 -15.37 9.20
C LYS A 379 17.97 -15.00 9.37
N SER A 380 17.43 -15.35 10.53
CA SER A 380 16.09 -14.92 10.94
C SER A 380 16.10 -13.48 11.44
N VAL A 381 14.95 -12.83 11.33
CA VAL A 381 14.67 -11.50 11.86
C VAL A 381 13.51 -11.60 12.84
N VAL A 382 13.63 -10.94 13.98
CA VAL A 382 12.54 -10.71 14.94
C VAL A 382 12.42 -9.21 15.11
N SER A 383 11.20 -8.68 15.03
CA SER A 383 10.91 -7.27 15.35
C SER A 383 9.71 -7.21 16.31
N THR A 384 9.74 -6.26 17.23
CA THR A 384 8.64 -6.00 18.17
C THR A 384 8.52 -4.52 18.40
N THR A 385 7.31 -4.01 18.30
CA THR A 385 7.04 -2.59 18.44
C THR A 385 5.81 -2.34 19.27
N ILE A 386 5.89 -1.32 20.12
CA ILE A 386 4.73 -0.72 20.78
C ILE A 386 4.67 0.75 20.42
N GLY A 387 3.49 1.29 20.15
CA GLY A 387 3.39 2.67 19.71
C GLY A 387 2.01 3.28 19.85
N VAL A 388 1.90 4.49 19.31
CA VAL A 388 0.68 5.29 19.30
C VAL A 388 0.46 5.83 17.89
N LEU A 389 -0.80 5.75 17.46
CA LEU A 389 -1.28 6.35 16.23
C LEU A 389 -2.33 7.41 16.58
N HIS A 390 -2.18 8.61 16.01
CA HIS A 390 -3.19 9.67 16.07
C HIS A 390 -3.50 10.20 14.67
N ASN A 391 -4.75 10.10 14.25
CA ASN A 391 -5.25 10.60 12.97
C ASN A 391 -5.90 11.97 13.15
N PHE A 392 -5.75 12.87 12.17
CA PHE A 392 -6.39 14.17 12.21
C PHE A 392 -7.14 14.68 10.99
#